data_AF-A0A1Y5D522-F1
#
_entry.id   AF-A0A1Y5D522-F1
#
_cell.length_a   1.000
_cell.length_b   1.000
_cell.length_c   1.000
_cell.angle_alpha   90.00
_cell.angle_beta   90.00
_cell.angle_gamma   90.00
#
_symmetry.space_group_name_H-M   'P 1'
#
loop_
_entity.id
_entity.type
_entity.pdbx_description
1 polymer ?
#
loop_
_entity_poly.entity_id
_entity_poly.type
_entity_poly.pdbx_seq_one_letter_code
_entity_poly.pdbx_strand_id
1 'polypeptide(L)' 'MSLDRFVFALAGVFILLSLALSQLHSVNWLWFTTFVGANLLQAAFTGFCPLAKILKAFGIKPGHAFN' A
#
# COMPACT_ATOMS: atom_id res chain seq x y z
N MET A 1 -10.13 13.32 -1.21
CA MET A 1 -9.31 12.24 -0.59
C MET A 1 -7.92 12.39 -1.16
N SER A 2 -6.94 12.73 -0.34
CA SER A 2 -5.57 12.94 -0.78
C SER A 2 -4.94 11.60 -1.18
N LEU A 3 -4.05 11.64 -2.18
CA LEU A 3 -3.43 10.46 -2.79
C LEU A 3 -2.82 9.52 -1.74
N ASP A 4 -2.07 10.11 -0.83
CA ASP A 4 -1.49 9.56 0.39
C ASP A 4 -2.51 8.81 1.26
N ARG A 5 -3.67 9.39 1.54
CA ARG A 5 -4.76 8.74 2.28
C ARG A 5 -5.33 7.53 1.54
N PHE A 6 -5.40 7.59 0.21
CA PHE A 6 -5.83 6.47 -0.64
C PHE A 6 -4.79 5.35 -0.68
N VAL A 7 -3.51 5.71 -0.72
CA VAL A 7 -2.37 4.78 -0.64
C VAL A 7 -2.39 4.03 0.70
N PHE A 8 -2.58 4.73 1.82
CA PHE A 8 -2.69 4.10 3.13
C PHE A 8 -3.90 3.16 3.23
N ALA A 9 -5.07 3.57 2.72
CA ALA A 9 -6.27 2.74 2.74
C ALA A 9 -6.10 1.46 1.89
N LEU A 10 -5.62 1.59 0.65
CA LEU A 10 -5.39 0.43 -0.22
C LEU A 10 -4.31 -0.50 0.33
N ALA A 11 -3.22 0.05 0.85
CA ALA A 11 -2.16 -0.72 1.50
C ALA A 11 -2.71 -1.55 2.65
N GLY A 12 -3.50 -0.93 3.55
CA GLY A 12 -4.11 -1.63 4.68
C GLY A 12 -5.06 -2.75 4.24
N VAL A 13 -5.90 -2.50 3.23
CA VAL A 13 -6.80 -3.52 2.68
C VAL A 13 -6.01 -4.70 2.11
N PHE A 14 -4.98 -4.44 1.30
CA PHE A 14 -4.14 -5.51 0.75
C PHE A 14 -3.48 -6.34 1.84
N ILE A 15 -2.93 -5.71 2.88
CA ILE A 15 -2.29 -6.42 4.00
C ILE A 15 -3.30 -7.28 4.76
N LEU A 16 -4.47 -6.75 5.11
CA LEU A 16 -5.51 -7.50 5.82
C LEU A 16 -6.04 -8.67 4.99
N LEU A 17 -6.26 -8.44 3.69
CA LEU A 17 -6.73 -9.47 2.77
C LEU A 17 -5.67 -10.57 2.60
N SER A 18 -4.39 -10.19 2.50
CA SER A 18 -3.28 -11.14 2.48
C SER A 18 -3.15 -11.97 3.75
N LEU A 19 -3.31 -11.33 4.91
CA LEU A 19 -3.29 -12.01 6.20
C LEU A 19 -4.42 -13.04 6.31
N ALA A 20 -5.64 -12.65 5.93
CA ALA A 20 -6.79 -13.55 5.92
C ALA A 20 -6.56 -14.74 4.96
N LEU A 21 -6.06 -14.49 3.74
CA LEU A 21 -5.73 -15.56 2.80
C LEU A 21 -4.57 -16.44 3.28
N SER A 22 -3.62 -15.88 4.02
CA SER A 22 -2.53 -16.65 4.60
C SER A 22 -3.01 -17.67 5.64
N GLN A 23 -4.08 -17.35 6.37
CA GLN A 23 -4.68 -18.27 7.33
C GLN A 23 -5.60 -19.30 6.65
N LEU A 24 -6.31 -18.89 5.59
CA LEU A 24 -7.30 -19.73 4.91
C LEU A 24 -6.72 -20.66 3.84
N HIS A 25 -5.60 -20.29 3.20
CA HIS A 25 -5.07 -21.03 2.06
C HIS A 25 -3.62 -21.51 2.27
N SER A 26 -2.67 -20.60 2.49
CA SER A 26 -1.27 -20.99 2.67
C SER A 26 -0.43 -19.85 3.23
N VAL A 27 0.51 -20.17 4.13
CA VAL A 27 1.47 -19.23 4.73
C VAL A 27 2.30 -18.45 3.70
N ASN A 28 2.40 -18.97 2.47
CA ASN A 28 3.15 -18.34 1.39
C ASN A 28 2.58 -16.96 0.99
N TRP A 29 1.33 -16.63 1.36
CA TRP A 29 0.77 -15.28 1.19
C TRP A 29 1.44 -14.20 2.05
N LEU A 30 2.17 -14.59 3.10
CA LEU A 30 2.99 -13.66 3.87
C LEU A 30 4.10 -13.04 3.03
N TRP A 31 4.66 -13.74 2.06
CA TRP A 31 5.65 -13.16 1.14
C TRP A 31 5.09 -11.97 0.35
N PHE A 32 3.83 -12.06 -0.08
CA PHE A 32 3.15 -10.95 -0.74
C PHE A 32 2.92 -9.78 0.22
N THR A 33 2.51 -10.07 1.46
CA THR A 33 2.36 -9.05 2.52
C THR A 33 3.69 -8.34 2.80
N THR A 34 4.78 -9.10 2.92
CA THR A 34 6.14 -8.58 3.13
C THR A 34 6.60 -7.72 1.96
N PHE A 35 6.32 -8.13 0.71
CA PHE A 35 6.65 -7.33 -0.47
C PHE A 35 5.90 -5.99 -0.50
N VAL A 36 4.60 -6.00 -0.21
CA VAL A 36 3.78 -4.78 -0.10
C VAL A 36 4.31 -3.89 1.04
N GLY A 37 4.54 -4.47 2.22
CA GLY A 37 5.08 -3.76 3.39
C GLY A 37 6.45 -3.13 3.14
N ALA A 38 7.37 -3.86 2.49
CA ALA A 38 8.68 -3.33 2.11
C ALA A 38 8.57 -2.17 1.12
N ASN A 39 7.64 -2.23 0.17
CA ASN A 39 7.36 -1.11 -0.76
C ASN A 39 6.81 0.12 -0.03
N LEU A 40 5.93 -0.05 0.96
CA LEU A 40 5.45 1.06 1.78
C LEU A 40 6.56 1.65 2.65
N LEU A 41 7.40 0.81 3.24
CA LEU A 41 8.53 1.24 4.03
C LEU A 41 9.49 2.06 3.17
N GLN A 42 9.85 1.55 1.99
CA GLN A 42 10.69 2.27 1.03
C GLN A 42 10.04 3.60 0.60
N ALA A 43 8.72 3.62 0.39
CA ALA A 43 8.00 4.85 0.07
C ALA A 43 8.01 5.89 1.20
N ALA A 44 8.01 5.47 2.46
CA ALA A 44 8.10 6.38 3.59
C ALA A 44 9.47 7.10 3.65
N PHE A 45 10.55 6.43 3.26
CA PHE A 45 11.91 7.01 3.24
C PHE A 45 12.26 7.75 1.94
N THR A 46 11.79 7.27 0.79
CA THR A 46 12.15 7.81 -0.53
C THR A 46 11.06 8.67 -1.17
N GLY A 47 9.85 8.68 -0.62
CA GLY A 47 8.68 9.30 -1.25
C GLY A 47 8.22 8.60 -2.54
N PHE A 48 8.83 7.47 -2.90
CA PHE A 48 8.64 6.81 -4.18
C PHE A 48 7.77 5.57 -4.02
N CYS A 49 6.45 5.76 -3.91
CA CYS A 49 5.51 4.64 -3.94
C CYS A 49 5.07 4.38 -5.40
N PRO A 50 5.26 3.17 -5.97
CA PRO A 50 4.74 2.86 -7.31
C PRO A 50 3.21 3.02 -7.37
N LEU A 51 2.53 2.71 -6.26
CA LEU A 51 1.09 2.98 -6.10
C LEU A 51 0.79 4.48 -6.20
N ALA A 52 1.60 5.33 -5.56
CA ALA A 52 1.46 6.78 -5.69
C ALA A 52 1.67 7.27 -7.13
N LYS A 53 2.62 6.71 -7.88
CA LYS A 53 2.79 7.04 -9.30
C LYS A 53 1.58 6.64 -10.14
N ILE A 54 1.02 5.45 -9.91
CA ILE A 54 -0.18 4.97 -10.62
C ILE A 54 -1.38 5.88 -10.30
N LEU A 55 -1.61 6.21 -9.03
CA LEU A 55 -2.70 7.11 -8.64
C LEU A 55 -2.49 8.54 -9.17
N LYS A 56 -1.24 9.01 -9.25
CA LYS A 56 -0.88 10.29 -9.87
C LYS A 56 -1.14 10.26 -11.38
N ALA A 57 -0.86 9.15 -12.06
CA ALA A 57 -1.19 8.94 -13.47
C ALA A 57 -2.70 8.89 -13.72
N PHE A 58 -3.48 8.41 -12.74
CA PHE A 58 -4.95 8.48 -12.73
C PHE A 58 -5.52 9.88 -12.39
N GLY A 59 -4.66 10.89 -12.20
CA GLY A 59 -5.09 12.28 -11.97
C GLY A 59 -5.44 12.61 -10.52
N ILE A 60 -5.13 11.73 -9.55
CA ILE A 60 -5.35 12.01 -8.13
C ILE A 60 -4.27 12.98 -7.63
N LYS A 61 -4.69 14.10 -7.04
CA LYS A 61 -3.78 15.12 -6.53
C LYS A 61 -3.06 14.63 -5.26
N PRO A 62 -1.73 14.79 -5.16
CA PRO A 62 -0.99 14.55 -3.92
C PRO A 62 -1.46 15.56 -2.85
N GLY A 63 -1.67 15.11 -1.62
CA GLY A 63 -2.04 15.96 -0.49
C GLY A 63 -1.28 15.55 0.78
N HIS A 64 -1.76 16.02 1.93
CA HIS A 64 -1.23 15.59 3.23
C HIS A 64 -2.20 14.56 3.83
N ALA A 65 -1.70 13.38 4.19
CA ALA A 65 -2.52 12.31 4.77
C ALA A 65 -2.93 12.60 6.21
N PHE A 66 -2.08 13.34 6.92
CA PHE A 66 -2.25 13.74 8.29
C PHE A 66 -2.07 15.26 8.34
N ASN A 67 -3.05 15.97 8.91
CA ASN A 67 -3.02 17.40 9.19
C ASN A 67 -3.02 17.60 10.69
#